data_AF-A0AAQ4EUJ0-F1
#
_entry.id   AF-A0AAQ4EUJ0-F1
#
_cell.length_a   1.000
_cell.length_b   1.000
_cell.length_c   1.000
_cell.angle_alpha   90.00
_cell.angle_beta   90.00
_cell.angle_gamma   90.00
#
_symmetry.space_group_name_H-M   'P 1'
#
loop_
_entity.id
_entity.type
_entity.pdbx_description
1 polymer ?
#
loop_
_entity_poly.entity_id
_entity_poly.type
_entity_poly.pdbx_seq_one_letter_code
_entity_poly.pdbx_strand_id
1 'polypeptide(L)'
;MRTEESLKFHCATGSWFELDDAHNTWAYVSNLPDGIDEEEFLELMSKCGLLKKDEKGHYKIELYRTREGELKGDALCFYIKVA
;
A
#
# COMPACT_ATOMS: atom_id res chain seq x y z
N MET A 1 41.70 -19.69 4.89
CA MET A 1 40.53 -19.83 4.01
C MET A 1 39.33 -19.35 4.82
N ARG A 2 39.06 -18.04 4.78
CA ARG A 2 37.93 -17.41 5.46
C ARG A 2 37.10 -16.83 4.32
N THR A 3 36.00 -17.49 3.99
CA THR A 3 35.10 -17.05 2.92
C THR A 3 34.40 -15.78 3.37
N GLU A 4 34.65 -14.71 2.62
CA GLU A 4 33.89 -13.47 2.62
C GLU A 4 32.52 -13.74 1.99
N GLU A 5 31.45 -13.64 2.77
CA GLU A 5 30.14 -13.30 2.23
C GLU A 5 29.61 -12.07 2.97
N SER A 6 29.42 -11.04 2.17
CA SER A 6 29.38 -9.63 2.55
C SER A 6 28.04 -9.30 3.21
N LEU A 7 28.03 -9.12 4.53
CA LEU A 7 26.99 -8.35 5.20
C LEU A 7 27.13 -6.87 4.81
N LYS A 8 26.54 -6.47 3.68
CA LYS A 8 26.41 -5.05 3.33
C LYS A 8 25.17 -4.46 3.98
N PHE A 9 25.28 -4.12 5.26
CA PHE A 9 24.50 -3.02 5.81
C PHE A 9 25.21 -1.71 5.44
N HIS A 10 24.67 -0.99 4.47
CA HIS A 10 25.09 0.36 4.14
C HIS A 10 23.91 1.32 4.32
N CYS A 11 23.77 1.87 5.53
CA CYS A 11 23.03 3.10 5.74
C CYS A 11 24.05 4.25 5.67
N ALA A 12 24.27 4.79 4.48
CA ALA A 12 24.93 6.08 4.33
C ALA A 12 24.23 6.89 3.23
N THR A 13 23.87 8.12 3.59
CA THR A 13 23.44 9.22 2.70
C THR A 13 22.23 8.93 1.79
N GLY A 14 21.02 9.24 2.28
CA GLY A 14 19.93 9.75 1.45
C GLY A 14 19.39 8.86 0.33
N SER A 15 19.67 7.56 0.30
CA SER A 15 19.04 6.66 -0.67
C SER A 15 17.60 6.38 -0.22
N TRP A 16 16.66 7.16 -0.78
CA TRP A 16 15.25 6.78 -0.80
C TRP A 16 15.19 5.37 -1.39
N PHE A 17 14.76 4.40 -0.59
CA PHE A 17 14.70 3.00 -1.01
C PHE A 17 13.95 2.91 -2.34
N GLU A 18 14.68 2.55 -3.39
CA GLU A 18 14.11 2.07 -4.65
C GLU A 18 13.47 0.73 -4.33
N LEU A 19 12.20 0.77 -3.91
CA LEU A 19 11.38 -0.43 -3.87
C LEU A 19 11.32 -0.94 -5.30
N ASP A 20 11.91 -2.11 -5.55
CA ASP A 20 11.78 -2.84 -6.80
C ASP A 20 10.28 -2.86 -7.18
N ASP A 21 9.89 -2.17 -8.27
CA ASP A 21 8.50 -2.06 -8.73
C ASP A 21 7.81 -3.43 -8.85
N ALA A 22 8.60 -4.48 -9.08
CA ALA A 22 8.15 -5.87 -9.13
C ALA A 22 7.53 -6.37 -7.81
N HIS A 23 7.87 -5.77 -6.67
CA HIS A 23 7.39 -6.13 -5.34
C HIS A 23 6.42 -5.09 -4.74
N ASN A 24 6.20 -3.98 -5.42
CA ASN A 24 5.26 -2.97 -4.94
C ASN A 24 3.82 -3.50 -5.09
N THR A 25 3.17 -3.70 -3.95
CA THR A 25 1.77 -4.12 -3.85
C THR A 25 0.85 -2.98 -3.43
N TRP A 26 1.41 -1.78 -3.27
CA TRP A 26 0.71 -0.59 -2.81
C TRP A 26 0.18 0.13 -4.03
N ALA A 27 -1.13 0.29 -4.08
CA ALA A 27 -1.82 1.02 -5.12
C ALA A 27 -2.37 2.31 -4.52
N TYR A 28 -1.95 3.43 -5.10
CA TYR A 28 -2.52 4.73 -4.81
C TYR A 28 -3.67 4.99 -5.76
N VAL A 29 -4.79 5.46 -5.22
CA VAL A 29 -6.04 5.67 -5.94
C VAL A 29 -6.46 7.10 -5.71
N SER A 30 -6.60 7.86 -6.79
CA SER A 30 -7.05 9.25 -6.77
C SER A 30 -8.41 9.43 -7.43
N ASN A 31 -9.02 10.58 -7.20
CA ASN A 31 -10.29 10.99 -7.81
C ASN A 31 -11.47 10.05 -7.46
N LEU A 32 -11.53 9.66 -6.19
CA LEU A 32 -12.67 8.95 -5.61
C LEU A 32 -13.87 9.90 -5.46
N PRO A 33 -15.10 9.38 -5.61
CA PRO A 33 -16.31 10.19 -5.45
C PRO A 33 -16.46 10.72 -4.02
N ASP A 34 -17.01 11.93 -3.89
CA ASP A 34 -17.32 12.55 -2.60
C ASP A 34 -18.33 11.67 -1.83
N GLY A 35 -17.98 11.28 -0.60
CA GLY A 35 -18.84 10.45 0.26
C GLY A 35 -18.66 8.94 0.13
N ILE A 36 -17.60 8.47 -0.54
CA ILE A 36 -17.29 7.03 -0.59
C ILE A 36 -17.00 6.45 0.81
N ASP A 37 -17.61 5.32 1.15
CA ASP A 37 -17.32 4.59 2.37
C ASP A 37 -16.20 3.55 2.17
N GLU A 38 -15.61 3.09 3.28
CA GLU A 38 -14.67 1.96 3.28
C GLU A 38 -15.26 0.73 2.58
N GLU A 39 -16.53 0.39 2.82
CA GLU A 39 -17.17 -0.78 2.24
C GLU A 39 -17.35 -0.66 0.72
N GLU A 40 -17.81 0.50 0.23
CA GLU A 40 -17.96 0.75 -1.20
C GLU A 40 -16.61 0.80 -1.92
N PHE A 41 -15.58 1.37 -1.28
CA PHE A 41 -14.21 1.33 -1.78
C PHE A 41 -13.69 -0.11 -1.90
N LEU A 42 -13.97 -0.96 -0.91
CA LEU A 42 -13.61 -2.37 -0.93
C LEU A 42 -14.30 -3.12 -2.06
N GLU A 43 -15.59 -2.88 -2.31
CA GLU A 43 -16.31 -3.50 -3.42
C GLU A 43 -15.75 -3.11 -4.79
N LEU A 44 -15.36 -1.85 -4.96
CA LEU A 44 -14.72 -1.36 -6.19
C LEU A 44 -13.36 -2.03 -6.41
N MET A 45 -12.51 -2.05 -5.38
CA MET A 45 -11.16 -2.60 -5.46
C MET A 45 -11.14 -4.13 -5.54
N SER A 46 -12.14 -4.81 -4.95
CA SER A 46 -12.32 -6.26 -5.01
C SER A 46 -12.53 -6.76 -6.45
N LYS A 47 -13.07 -5.93 -7.34
CA LYS A 47 -13.20 -6.26 -8.78
C LYS A 47 -11.84 -6.35 -9.49
N CYS A 48 -10.85 -5.62 -9.00
CA CYS A 48 -9.51 -5.57 -9.59
C CYS A 48 -8.60 -6.68 -9.04
N GLY A 49 -8.87 -7.22 -7.84
CA GLY A 49 -8.09 -8.30 -7.26
C GLY A 49 -8.34 -8.54 -5.78
N LEU A 50 -7.48 -9.37 -5.17
CA LEU A 50 -7.54 -9.68 -3.74
C LEU A 50 -6.76 -8.65 -2.92
N LEU A 51 -7.48 -7.94 -2.05
CA LEU A 51 -6.89 -7.01 -1.10
C LEU A 51 -6.26 -7.73 0.08
N LYS A 52 -5.17 -7.15 0.58
CA LYS A 52 -4.47 -7.63 1.77
C LYS A 52 -5.33 -7.44 3.01
N LYS A 53 -5.51 -8.53 3.76
CA LYS A 53 -6.12 -8.52 5.09
C LYS A 53 -5.04 -8.66 6.15
N ASP A 54 -5.21 -7.95 7.26
CA ASP A 54 -4.46 -8.14 8.49
C ASP A 54 -4.91 -9.42 9.22
N GLU A 55 -4.17 -9.83 10.25
CA GLU A 55 -4.46 -11.05 11.04
C GLU A 55 -5.85 -11.03 11.71
N LYS A 56 -6.39 -9.82 11.94
CA LYS A 56 -7.75 -9.60 12.46
C LYS A 56 -8.85 -9.68 11.39
N GLY A 57 -8.49 -9.89 10.12
CA GLY A 57 -9.42 -9.95 8.99
C GLY A 57 -9.84 -8.60 8.41
N HIS A 58 -9.32 -7.49 8.94
CA HIS A 58 -9.57 -6.15 8.41
C HIS A 58 -8.73 -5.92 7.16
N TYR A 59 -9.29 -5.22 6.19
CA TYR A 59 -8.54 -4.85 4.99
C TYR A 59 -7.57 -3.72 5.28
N LYS A 60 -6.36 -3.83 4.75
CA LYS A 60 -5.36 -2.78 4.85
C LYS A 60 -5.66 -1.73 3.78
N ILE A 61 -6.48 -0.75 4.13
CA ILE A 61 -6.81 0.41 3.30
C ILE A 61 -6.65 1.69 4.13
N GLU A 62 -6.23 2.77 3.49
CA GLU A 62 -6.08 4.08 4.13
C GLU A 62 -6.76 5.13 3.26
N LEU A 63 -7.90 5.63 3.72
CA LEU A 63 -8.64 6.73 3.07
C LEU A 63 -8.12 8.05 3.60
N TYR A 64 -7.61 8.91 2.72
CA TYR A 64 -7.12 10.22 3.14
C TYR A 64 -8.28 11.19 3.35
N ARG A 65 -8.29 11.83 4.51
CA ARG A 65 -9.27 12.85 4.89
C ARG A 65 -8.59 14.20 5.00
N THR A 66 -9.34 15.25 4.68
CA THR A 66 -8.96 16.64 4.88
C THR A 66 -8.97 16.98 6.37
N ARG A 67 -8.48 18.16 6.74
CA ARG A 67 -8.48 18.62 8.13
C ARG A 67 -9.89 18.86 8.68
N GLU A 68 -10.85 19.11 7.80
CA GLU A 68 -12.26 19.26 8.14
C GLU A 68 -12.98 17.92 8.36
N GLY A 69 -12.32 16.79 8.08
CA GLY A 69 -12.86 15.44 8.24
C GLY A 69 -13.52 14.86 6.99
N GLU A 70 -13.66 15.67 5.94
CA GLU A 70 -14.16 15.25 4.63
C GLU A 70 -13.14 14.37 3.91
N LEU A 71 -13.58 13.50 3.01
CA LEU A 71 -12.68 12.68 2.21
C LEU A 71 -11.96 13.55 1.17
N LYS A 72 -10.64 13.39 1.06
CA LYS A 72 -9.83 14.12 0.08
C LYS A 72 -10.05 13.61 -1.35
N GLY A 73 -10.69 12.44 -1.49
CA GLY A 73 -10.84 11.74 -2.76
C GLY A 73 -9.62 10.89 -3.14
N ASP A 74 -8.69 10.68 -2.20
CA ASP A 74 -7.51 9.85 -2.39
C ASP A 74 -7.50 8.70 -1.37
N ALA A 75 -6.98 7.54 -1.79
CA ALA A 75 -6.81 6.37 -0.92
C ALA A 75 -5.55 5.58 -1.28
N LEU A 76 -5.08 4.81 -0.29
CA LEU A 76 -4.04 3.81 -0.47
C LEU A 76 -4.63 2.42 -0.21
N CYS A 77 -4.41 1.49 -1.12
CA CYS A 77 -4.81 0.10 -0.98
C CYS A 77 -3.64 -0.86 -1.23
N PHE A 78 -3.73 -2.06 -0.66
CA PHE A 78 -2.67 -3.05 -0.68
C PHE A 78 -3.23 -4.34 -1.26
N TYR A 79 -2.63 -4.84 -2.35
CA TYR A 79 -3.03 -6.09 -2.97
C TYR A 79 -2.18 -7.27 -2.49
N ILE A 80 -2.75 -8.47 -2.58
CA ILE A 80 -2.01 -9.71 -2.39
C ILE A 80 -1.47 -10.15 -3.76
N LYS A 81 -0.15 -10.20 -3.88
CA LYS A 81 0.51 -10.88 -4.99
C LYS A 81 0.73 -12.33 -4.58
N VAL A 82 -0.02 -13.25 -5.19
CA VAL A 82 0.27 -14.68 -5.09
C VAL A 82 1.45 -14.94 -6.02
N ALA A 83 2.59 -15.33 -5.44
CA ALA A 83 3.79 -15.73 -6.17
C ALA A 83 3.67 -17.17 -6.67
#